data_AF-A0A920CCW5-F1
#
_entry.id   AF-A0A920CCW5-F1
#
_cell.length_a   1.000
_cell.length_b   1.000
_cell.length_c   1.000
_cell.angle_alpha   90.00
_cell.angle_beta   90.00
_cell.angle_gamma   90.00
#
_symmetry.space_group_name_H-M   'P 1'
#
loop_
_entity.id
_entity.type
_entity.pdbx_description
1 polymer ?
#
loop_
_entity_poly.entity_id
_entity_poly.type
_entity_poly.pdbx_seq_one_letter_code
_entity_poly.pdbx_strand_id
1 'polypeptide(L)' 'MSEPVVQLDLFDDQAADQPVLNGMYYERSSGKFVSFVCGRRHFEITPGRCLGDKEWKDKTMRERAI' A
#
# COMPACT_ATOMS: atom_id res chain seq x y z
N MET A 1 42.17 18.93 15.25
CA MET A 1 41.73 17.91 14.28
C MET A 1 40.28 18.22 14.00
N SER A 2 39.95 18.66 12.79
CA SER A 2 38.55 19.00 12.44
C SER A 2 37.85 17.71 12.03
N GLU A 3 36.79 17.35 12.73
CA GLU A 3 35.95 16.22 12.33
C GLU A 3 35.21 16.58 11.03
N PRO A 4 35.14 15.66 10.04
CA PRO A 4 34.42 15.93 8.80
C PRO A 4 32.92 16.02 9.09
N VAL A 5 32.33 17.18 8.78
CA VAL A 5 30.89 17.39 8.87
C VAL A 5 30.24 16.60 7.74
N VAL A 6 29.61 15.48 8.06
CA VAL A 6 28.87 14.67 7.09
C VAL A 6 27.54 15.37 6.82
N GLN A 7 27.39 15.98 5.64
CA GLN A 7 26.12 16.52 5.20
C GLN A 7 25.22 15.34 4.81
N LEU A 8 24.21 15.05 5.64
CA LEU A 8 23.13 14.16 5.23
C LEU A 8 22.35 14.82 4.09
N ASP A 9 22.20 14.11 2.98
CA ASP A 9 21.36 14.55 1.88
C ASP A 9 19.89 14.40 2.30
N LEU A 10 19.21 15.54 2.45
CA LEU A 10 17.81 15.62 2.87
C LEU A 10 16.85 14.97 1.86
N PHE A 11 17.33 14.73 0.63
CA PHE A 11 16.59 14.14 -0.48
C PHE A 11 17.15 12.78 -0.91
N ASP A 12 17.88 12.09 -0.02
CA ASP A 12 18.28 10.69 -0.25
C ASP A 12 17.03 9.79 -0.20
N ASP A 13 16.30 9.78 -1.31
CA ASP A 13 15.00 9.15 -1.52
C ASP A 13 15.12 7.62 -1.70
N GLN A 14 16.14 6.97 -1.14
CA GLN A 14 16.29 5.51 -1.19
C GLN A 14 15.07 4.76 -0.61
N ALA A 15 14.29 5.42 0.25
CA ALA A 15 13.00 4.91 0.76
C ALA A 15 11.82 5.11 -0.22
N ALA A 16 11.93 6.01 -1.20
CA ALA A 16 10.88 6.29 -2.18
C ALA A 16 10.90 5.39 -3.41
N ASP A 17 11.98 4.62 -3.61
CA ASP A 17 12.10 3.72 -4.77
C ASP A 17 11.19 2.48 -4.65
N GLN A 18 10.64 2.20 -3.46
CA GLN A 18 9.65 1.14 -3.29
C GLN A 18 8.27 1.67 -3.68
N PRO A 19 7.54 1.02 -4.63
CA PRO A 19 6.19 1.43 -4.97
C PRO A 19 5.31 1.30 -3.74
N VAL A 20 5.06 2.45 -3.14
CA VAL A 20 4.29 2.58 -1.92
C VAL A 20 2.84 2.20 -2.22
N LEU A 21 2.34 1.12 -1.60
CA LEU A 21 0.96 0.67 -1.81
C LEU A 21 -0.03 1.81 -1.58
N ASN A 22 -0.92 2.05 -2.56
CA ASN A 22 -1.89 3.12 -2.49
C ASN A 22 -3.21 2.73 -3.16
N GLY A 23 -4.31 2.91 -2.45
CA GLY A 23 -5.65 2.52 -2.88
C GLY A 23 -6.10 1.20 -2.27
N MET A 24 -7.06 0.55 -2.94
CA MET A 24 -7.70 -0.66 -2.45
C MET A 24 -7.11 -1.92 -3.11
N TYR A 25 -6.86 -2.93 -2.29
CA TYR A 25 -6.27 -4.21 -2.68
C TYR A 25 -7.05 -5.36 -2.08
N TYR A 26 -6.94 -6.55 -2.66
CA TYR A 26 -7.46 -7.77 -2.08
C TYR A 26 -6.34 -8.58 -1.44
N GLU A 27 -6.38 -8.75 -0.11
CA GLU A 27 -5.39 -9.53 0.61
C GLU A 27 -5.80 -11.01 0.63
N ARG A 28 -5.01 -11.88 -0.03
CA ARG A 28 -5.34 -13.31 -0.15
C ARG A 28 -5.24 -14.05 1.17
N SER A 29 -4.31 -13.65 2.03
CA SER A 29 -4.05 -14.31 3.32
C SER A 29 -5.23 -14.15 4.29
N SER A 30 -5.88 -12.99 4.29
CA SER A 30 -7.01 -12.69 5.17
C SER A 30 -8.37 -12.79 4.48
N GLY A 31 -8.39 -12.84 3.14
CA GLY A 31 -9.61 -12.84 2.34
C GLY A 31 -10.38 -11.52 2.41
N LYS A 32 -9.71 -10.39 2.68
CA LYS A 32 -10.32 -9.07 2.86
C LYS A 32 -9.86 -8.08 1.80
N PHE A 33 -10.67 -7.06 1.55
CA PHE A 33 -10.23 -5.86 0.88
C PHE A 33 -9.53 -4.95 1.89
N VAL A 34 -8.33 -4.49 1.56
CA VAL A 34 -7.49 -3.65 2.41
C VAL A 34 -7.13 -2.36 1.69
N SER A 35 -7.24 -1.22 2.37
CA SER A 35 -6.82 0.08 1.83
C SER A 35 -5.44 0.45 2.33
N PHE A 36 -4.63 0.99 1.43
CA PHE A 36 -3.34 1.57 1.74
C PHE A 36 -3.30 3.04 1.33
N VAL A 37 -2.70 3.90 2.15
CA VAL A 37 -2.40 5.30 1.81
C VAL A 37 -0.96 5.53 2.17
N CYS A 38 -0.14 5.88 1.16
CA CYS A 38 1.30 5.99 1.32
C CYS A 38 1.91 4.77 2.06
N GLY A 39 1.46 3.56 1.69
CA GLY A 39 2.02 2.29 2.19
C GLY A 39 1.52 1.88 3.56
N ARG A 40 0.72 2.73 4.21
CA ARG A 40 0.12 2.48 5.51
C ARG A 40 -1.27 1.88 5.33
N ARG A 41 -1.55 0.80 6.06
CA ARG A 41 -2.85 0.12 6.08
C ARG A 41 -3.87 0.96 6.88
N HIS A 42 -5.07 1.17 6.33
CA HIS A 42 -6.12 1.98 6.98
C HIS A 42 -7.44 1.23 7.18
N PHE A 43 -8.04 0.72 6.10
CA PHE A 43 -9.35 0.08 6.16
C PHE A 43 -9.27 -1.40 5.78
N GLU A 44 -10.08 -2.22 6.45
CA GLU A 44 -10.24 -3.63 6.15
C GLU A 44 -11.72 -3.97 6.06
N ILE A 45 -12.12 -4.65 5.00
CA ILE A 45 -13.51 -5.02 4.80
C ILE A 45 -13.64 -6.40 4.17
N THR A 46 -14.56 -7.21 4.67
CA THR A 46 -14.86 -8.51 4.07
C THR A 46 -15.61 -8.32 2.75
N PRO A 47 -15.48 -9.24 1.77
CA PRO A 47 -16.17 -9.14 0.49
C PRO A 47 -17.70 -8.99 0.60
N GLY A 48 -18.29 -9.59 1.63
CA GLY A 48 -19.73 -9.50 1.92
C GLY A 48 -20.18 -8.16 2.50
N ARG A 49 -19.29 -7.39 3.13
CA ARG A 49 -19.60 -6.04 3.64
C ARG A 49 -19.15 -4.92 2.71
N CYS A 50 -18.28 -5.23 1.75
CA CYS A 50 -17.79 -4.26 0.78
C CYS A 50 -18.94 -3.76 -0.12
N LEU A 51 -19.09 -2.44 -0.21
CA LEU A 51 -20.16 -1.78 -0.96
C LEU A 51 -19.93 -1.74 -2.47
N GLY A 52 -18.73 -2.13 -2.94
CA GLY A 52 -18.44 -2.18 -4.37
C GLY A 52 -19.27 -3.24 -5.09
N ASP A 53 -19.56 -2.98 -6.36
CA ASP A 53 -20.25 -3.93 -7.22
C ASP A 53 -19.44 -5.21 -7.43
N LYS A 54 -20.14 -6.28 -7.82
CA LYS A 54 -19.51 -7.59 -8.05
C LYS A 54 -18.35 -7.51 -9.05
N GLU A 55 -18.55 -6.80 -10.16
CA GLU A 55 -17.52 -6.66 -11.19
C GLU A 55 -16.25 -5.97 -10.65
N TRP A 56 -16.42 -4.92 -9.84
CA TRP A 56 -15.30 -4.23 -9.21
C TRP A 56 -14.55 -5.13 -8.23
N LYS A 57 -15.28 -5.93 -7.44
CA LYS A 57 -14.70 -6.90 -6.51
C LYS A 57 -13.87 -7.93 -7.26
N ASP A 58 -14.46 -8.54 -8.29
CA ASP A 58 -13.81 -9.57 -9.10
C ASP A 58 -12.56 -9.01 -9.80
N LYS A 59 -12.66 -7.80 -10.37
CA LYS A 59 -11.52 -7.09 -10.97
C LYS A 59 -10.40 -6.84 -9.96
N THR A 60 -10.73 -6.33 -8.78
CA THR A 60 -9.75 -6.01 -7.73
C THR A 60 -9.09 -7.29 -7.18
N MET A 61 -9.85 -8.36 -7.01
CA MET A 61 -9.31 -9.68 -6.61
C MET A 61 -8.39 -10.29 -7.66
N ARG A 62 -8.60 -9.99 -8.94
CA ARG A 62 -7.76 -10.48 -10.04
C ARG A 62 -6.51 -9.64 -10.26
N GLU A 63 -6.66 -8.32 -10.35
CA GLU A 63 -5.61 -7.39 -10.79
C GLU A 63 -4.79 -6.82 -9.63
N ARG A 64 -5.37 -6.76 -8.42
CA ARG A 64 -4.79 -6.07 -7.26
C ARG A 64 -4.77 -6.96 -6.02
N ALA A 65 -4.55 -8.26 -6.23
CA ALA A 65 -4.34 -9.18 -5.14
C ALA A 65 -2.91 -9.09 -4.61
N ILE A 66 -2.79 -8.95 -3.30
CA ILE A 66 -1.53 -8.96 -2.55
C ILE A 66 -1.50 -10.13 -1.56
#